data_AF-A0A8H7QNQ1-F1
#
_entry.id   AF-A0A8H7QNQ1-F1
#
_cell.length_a   1.000
_cell.length_b   1.000
_cell.length_c   1.000
_cell.angle_alpha   90.00
_cell.angle_beta   90.00
_cell.angle_gamma   90.00
#
_symmetry.space_group_name_H-M   'P 1'
#
loop_
_entity.id
_entity.type
_entity.pdbx_description
1 polymer ?
#
loop_
_entity_poly.entity_id
_entity_poly.type
_entity_poly.pdbx_seq_one_letter_code
_entity_poly.pdbx_strand_id
1 'polypeptide(L)'
;MYPIGRKCMIVNVHRSSKVQERYSGPFTITGYTKNKSYILADQAGNLLSRDVPTQQIKLLPEEKASQNNTADGHYEVQAIIAHKGEPNNYSYLVHWLGYNDPKYHTWQKVEDFDSKLHIELYWARRNAGNNTKQIPTTVNNTIRKKANRDKHSNKNTRIITRSQRLLESQSNSK
;
A
#
# COMPACT_ATOMS: atom_id res chain seq x y z
N MET A 1 -20.34 -12.95 3.68
CA MET A 1 -19.37 -12.87 4.80
C MET A 1 -18.05 -12.42 4.21
N TYR A 2 -17.43 -11.37 4.74
CA TYR A 2 -16.22 -10.79 4.15
C TYR A 2 -14.97 -11.54 4.57
N PRO A 3 -13.89 -11.61 3.77
CA PRO A 3 -12.70 -12.39 4.09
C PRO A 3 -11.91 -11.83 5.28
N ILE A 4 -11.29 -12.72 6.08
CA ILE A 4 -10.31 -12.34 7.09
C ILE A 4 -9.10 -11.69 6.39
N GLY A 5 -8.51 -10.67 7.03
CA GLY A 5 -7.33 -9.95 6.54
C GLY A 5 -7.65 -8.80 5.58
N ARG A 6 -8.91 -8.67 5.13
CA ARG A 6 -9.33 -7.53 4.31
C ARG A 6 -9.43 -6.25 5.14
N LYS A 7 -9.06 -5.14 4.51
CA LYS A 7 -9.32 -3.80 5.04
C LYS A 7 -10.79 -3.42 4.81
N CYS A 8 -11.36 -2.72 5.78
CA CYS A 8 -12.73 -2.24 5.74
C CYS A 8 -12.86 -0.93 6.51
N MET A 9 -13.97 -0.24 6.32
CA MET A 9 -14.38 0.93 7.10
C MET A 9 -15.67 0.63 7.85
N ILE A 10 -15.88 1.30 8.98
CA ILE A 10 -17.09 1.13 9.80
C ILE A 10 -18.00 2.33 9.60
N VAL A 11 -19.30 2.11 9.39
CA VAL A 11 -20.30 3.18 9.30
C VAL A 11 -20.54 3.78 10.69
N ASN A 12 -20.46 5.11 10.81
CA ASN A 12 -20.81 5.82 12.02
C ASN A 12 -22.33 5.98 12.13
N VAL A 13 -22.98 5.02 12.80
CA VAL A 13 -24.45 4.98 12.94
C VAL A 13 -24.98 6.15 13.78
N HIS A 14 -24.20 6.63 14.75
CA HIS A 14 -24.58 7.75 15.62
C HIS A 14 -24.19 9.14 15.06
N ARG A 15 -23.97 9.23 13.75
CA ARG A 15 -23.69 10.50 13.09
C ARG A 15 -24.91 11.41 13.18
N SER A 16 -24.78 12.52 13.91
CA SER A 16 -25.87 13.49 14.14
C SER A 16 -25.78 14.72 13.23
N SER A 17 -24.61 14.99 12.64
CA SER A 17 -24.41 16.15 11.78
C SER A 17 -23.83 15.81 10.41
N LYS A 18 -24.02 16.71 9.44
CA LYS A 18 -23.41 16.56 8.10
C LYS A 18 -21.88 16.69 8.12
N VAL A 19 -21.34 17.41 9.11
CA VAL A 19 -19.90 17.68 9.25
C VAL A 19 -19.15 16.48 9.82
N GLN A 20 -19.81 15.64 10.61
CA GLN A 20 -19.20 14.42 11.15
C GLN A 20 -18.90 13.39 10.06
N GLU A 21 -17.81 12.65 10.25
CA GLU A 21 -17.39 11.58 9.35
C GLU A 21 -18.47 10.49 9.25
N ARG A 22 -18.83 10.10 8.03
CA ARG A 22 -19.79 9.02 7.79
C ARG A 22 -19.21 7.64 8.10
N TYR A 23 -17.91 7.50 7.97
CA TYR A 23 -17.23 6.23 8.15
C TYR A 23 -15.98 6.46 9.00
N SER A 24 -15.78 5.58 9.98
CA SER A 24 -14.54 5.49 10.75
C SER A 24 -13.54 4.59 10.02
N GLY A 25 -12.25 4.87 10.28
CA GLY A 25 -11.07 4.59 9.47
C GLY A 25 -10.85 3.16 8.95
N PRO A 26 -9.68 2.90 8.37
CA PRO A 26 -9.36 1.58 7.85
C PRO A 26 -9.09 0.62 9.02
N PHE A 27 -9.94 -0.38 9.14
CA PHE A 27 -9.78 -1.51 10.06
C PHE A 27 -9.48 -2.78 9.27
N THR A 28 -8.85 -3.75 9.92
CA THR A 28 -8.63 -5.08 9.34
C THR A 28 -9.55 -6.09 10.00
N ILE A 29 -10.19 -6.93 9.19
CA ILE A 29 -11.00 -8.04 9.70
C ILE A 29 -10.06 -9.12 10.27
N THR A 30 -10.13 -9.39 11.57
CA THR A 30 -9.30 -10.42 12.22
C THR A 30 -10.05 -11.74 12.41
N GLY A 31 -11.37 -11.70 12.54
CA GLY A 31 -12.18 -12.90 12.72
C GLY A 31 -13.67 -12.61 12.82
N TYR A 32 -14.42 -13.64 13.26
CA TYR A 32 -15.88 -13.57 13.39
C TYR A 32 -16.35 -14.20 14.70
N THR A 33 -17.48 -13.73 15.19
CA THR A 33 -18.20 -14.35 16.30
C THR A 33 -19.13 -15.46 15.80
N LYS A 34 -19.68 -16.27 16.72
CA LYS A 34 -20.70 -17.29 16.39
C LYS A 34 -21.92 -16.69 15.69
N ASN A 35 -22.22 -15.41 15.97
CA ASN A 35 -23.35 -14.68 15.42
C ASN A 35 -23.02 -13.95 14.10
N LYS A 36 -21.89 -14.27 13.45
CA LYS A 36 -21.44 -13.67 12.19
C LYS A 36 -21.19 -12.14 12.27
N SER A 37 -20.98 -11.61 13.49
CA SER A 37 -20.36 -10.29 13.68
C SER A 37 -18.85 -10.39 13.47
N TYR A 38 -18.21 -9.28 13.17
CA TYR A 38 -16.79 -9.22 12.85
C TYR A 38 -16.01 -8.67 14.03
N ILE A 39 -14.84 -9.25 14.24
CA ILE A 39 -13.81 -8.72 15.12
C ILE A 39 -12.84 -7.95 14.22
N LEU A 40 -12.64 -6.67 14.55
CA LEU A 40 -11.83 -5.76 13.75
C LEU A 40 -10.62 -5.31 14.55
N ALA A 41 -9.51 -5.05 13.87
CA ALA A 41 -8.32 -4.45 14.45
C ALA A 41 -8.03 -3.09 13.82
N ASP A 42 -7.53 -2.16 14.62
CA ASP A 42 -6.96 -0.90 14.15
C ASP A 42 -5.60 -1.12 13.47
N GLN A 43 -5.07 -0.08 12.82
CA GLN A 43 -3.76 -0.05 12.17
C GLN A 43 -2.61 -0.41 13.11
N ALA A 44 -2.75 -0.17 14.41
CA ALA A 44 -1.78 -0.58 15.44
C ALA A 44 -1.88 -2.06 15.84
N GLY A 45 -2.85 -2.83 15.30
CA GLY A 45 -3.10 -4.23 15.66
C GLY A 45 -3.95 -4.40 16.92
N ASN A 46 -4.39 -3.32 17.56
CA ASN A 46 -5.29 -3.37 18.71
C ASN A 46 -6.71 -3.76 18.25
N LEU A 47 -7.32 -4.72 18.92
CA LEU A 47 -8.69 -5.14 18.65
C LEU A 47 -9.68 -4.04 19.06
N LEU A 48 -10.73 -3.87 18.27
CA LEU A 48 -11.88 -3.08 18.67
C LEU A 48 -12.57 -3.73 19.86
N SER A 49 -13.02 -2.90 20.81
CA SER A 49 -13.72 -3.35 22.01
C SER A 49 -15.09 -3.97 21.75
N ARG A 50 -15.67 -3.73 20.57
CA ARG A 50 -16.99 -4.24 20.18
C ARG A 50 -16.92 -5.08 18.91
N ASP A 51 -17.85 -6.00 18.79
CA ASP A 51 -18.13 -6.69 17.54
C ASP A 51 -18.94 -5.79 16.59
N VAL A 52 -18.69 -5.92 15.29
CA VAL A 52 -19.33 -5.07 14.27
C VAL A 52 -20.18 -5.94 13.35
N PRO A 53 -21.48 -5.65 13.18
CA PRO A 53 -22.35 -6.41 12.28
C PRO A 53 -21.99 -6.12 10.82
N THR A 54 -22.22 -7.10 9.94
CA THR A 54 -21.92 -6.99 8.49
C THR A 54 -22.44 -5.69 7.86
N GLN A 55 -23.64 -5.24 8.24
CA GLN A 55 -24.30 -4.06 7.66
C GLN A 55 -23.55 -2.75 7.95
N GLN A 56 -22.77 -2.70 9.04
CA GLN A 56 -21.97 -1.53 9.40
C GLN A 56 -20.58 -1.56 8.75
N ILE A 57 -20.24 -2.61 8.02
CA ILE A 57 -18.91 -2.79 7.43
C ILE A 57 -18.96 -2.44 5.96
N LYS A 58 -18.06 -1.57 5.55
CA LYS A 58 -17.80 -1.26 4.14
C LYS A 58 -16.43 -1.79 3.77
N LEU A 59 -16.40 -2.87 2.98
CA LEU A 59 -15.13 -3.38 2.48
C LEU A 59 -14.43 -2.31 1.66
N LEU A 60 -13.13 -2.16 1.92
CA LEU A 60 -12.28 -1.44 1.01
C LEU A 60 -11.93 -2.37 -0.16
N PRO A 61 -11.92 -1.85 -1.40
CA PRO A 61 -11.30 -2.56 -2.49
C PRO A 61 -9.87 -2.93 -2.07
N GLU A 62 -9.40 -4.12 -2.46
CA GLU A 62 -7.99 -4.41 -2.30
C GLU A 62 -7.22 -3.31 -3.03
N GLU A 63 -6.31 -2.63 -2.32
CA GLU A 63 -5.22 -1.89 -2.96
C GLU A 63 -4.31 -2.92 -3.64
N LYS A 64 -4.85 -3.60 -4.66
CA LYS A 64 -4.03 -3.99 -5.78
C LYS A 64 -3.54 -2.65 -6.30
N ALA A 65 -2.31 -2.27 -5.99
CA ALA A 65 -1.64 -1.21 -6.71
C ALA A 65 -1.82 -1.57 -8.18
N SER A 66 -2.77 -0.90 -8.84
CA SER A 66 -3.08 -1.05 -10.25
C SER A 66 -3.28 -2.50 -10.71
N GLN A 67 -4.37 -3.16 -10.29
CA GLN A 67 -4.95 -4.14 -11.20
C GLN A 67 -5.71 -3.37 -12.27
N ASN A 68 -4.95 -3.01 -13.31
CA ASN A 68 -5.38 -2.73 -14.67
C ASN A 68 -6.84 -3.12 -14.87
N ASN A 69 -7.70 -2.14 -15.13
CA ASN A 69 -9.11 -2.37 -15.43
C ASN A 69 -9.17 -3.26 -16.70
N THR A 70 -9.21 -4.58 -16.48
CA THR A 70 -9.02 -5.59 -17.52
C THR A 70 -10.22 -5.64 -18.48
N ALA A 71 -11.28 -4.87 -18.19
CA ALA A 71 -12.45 -4.75 -19.05
C ALA A 71 -12.13 -4.07 -20.40
N ASP A 72 -11.06 -3.27 -20.48
CA ASP A 72 -10.75 -2.48 -21.68
C ASP A 72 -9.35 -2.80 -22.26
N GLY A 73 -8.65 -3.81 -21.74
CA GLY A 73 -7.33 -4.20 -22.26
C GLY A 73 -6.21 -3.17 -22.06
N HIS A 74 -6.43 -2.12 -21.27
CA HIS A 74 -5.42 -1.11 -20.94
C HIS A 74 -4.67 -1.50 -19.66
N TYR A 75 -3.34 -1.40 -19.72
CA TYR A 75 -2.44 -1.77 -18.63
C TYR A 75 -1.49 -0.63 -18.30
N GLU A 76 -1.23 -0.42 -17.02
CA GLU A 76 -0.32 0.62 -16.54
C GLU A 76 1.13 0.17 -16.70
N VAL A 77 1.92 1.01 -17.36
CA VAL A 77 3.34 0.79 -17.58
C VAL A 77 4.11 1.20 -16.32
N GLN A 78 4.96 0.31 -15.82
CA GLN A 78 5.89 0.63 -14.72
C GLN A 78 7.19 1.24 -15.25
N ALA A 79 7.77 0.64 -16.30
CA ALA A 79 8.97 1.13 -16.93
C ALA A 79 9.19 0.50 -18.30
N ILE A 80 9.95 1.18 -19.17
CA ILE A 80 10.52 0.58 -20.37
C ILE A 80 11.93 0.09 -20.04
N ILE A 81 12.19 -1.18 -20.35
CA ILE A 81 13.46 -1.85 -20.06
C ILE A 81 14.42 -1.70 -21.23
N ALA A 82 13.93 -1.98 -22.44
CA ALA A 82 14.74 -2.00 -23.65
C ALA A 82 13.95 -1.46 -24.84
N HIS A 83 14.66 -1.12 -25.90
CA HIS A 83 14.08 -0.83 -27.22
C HIS A 83 14.81 -1.67 -28.27
N LYS A 84 14.18 -1.90 -29.42
CA LYS A 84 14.77 -2.51 -30.61
C LYS A 84 14.17 -1.88 -31.87
N GLY A 85 14.88 -1.99 -32.98
CA GLY A 85 14.43 -1.50 -34.29
C GLY A 85 15.22 -0.28 -34.78
N GLU A 86 14.76 0.25 -35.91
CA GLU A 86 15.36 1.40 -36.58
C GLU A 86 14.79 2.72 -36.06
N PRO A 87 15.49 3.84 -36.25
CA PRO A 87 14.93 5.16 -36.02
C PRO A 87 13.58 5.29 -36.74
N ASN A 88 12.54 5.70 -36.01
CA ASN A 88 11.14 5.80 -36.46
C ASN A 88 10.30 4.50 -36.42
N ASN A 89 10.88 3.32 -36.17
CA ASN A 89 10.13 2.07 -36.00
C ASN A 89 10.62 1.30 -34.77
N TYR A 90 10.55 1.95 -33.61
CA TYR A 90 10.96 1.35 -32.35
C TYR A 90 9.86 0.51 -31.73
N SER A 91 10.23 -0.69 -31.29
CA SER A 91 9.47 -1.47 -30.32
C SER A 91 10.13 -1.36 -28.96
N TYR A 92 9.32 -1.25 -27.91
CA TYR A 92 9.77 -1.08 -26.53
C TYR A 92 9.38 -2.30 -25.69
N LEU A 93 10.31 -2.82 -24.89
CA LEU A 93 10.05 -3.89 -23.94
C LEU A 93 9.48 -3.28 -22.66
N VAL A 94 8.20 -3.56 -22.41
CA VAL A 94 7.41 -2.96 -21.34
C VAL A 94 7.43 -3.83 -20.10
N HIS A 95 7.79 -3.24 -18.97
CA HIS A 95 7.53 -3.79 -17.65
C HIS A 95 6.19 -3.23 -17.14
N TRP A 96 5.22 -4.13 -16.98
CA TRP A 96 3.88 -3.79 -16.52
C TRP A 96 3.83 -3.65 -15.00
N LEU A 97 3.08 -2.66 -14.52
CA LEU A 97 2.91 -2.42 -13.10
C LEU A 97 2.17 -3.59 -12.44
N GLY A 98 2.74 -4.11 -11.35
CA GLY A 98 2.22 -5.27 -10.64
C GLY A 98 2.66 -6.63 -11.22
N TYR A 99 3.34 -6.66 -12.37
CA TYR A 99 3.88 -7.88 -12.99
C TYR A 99 5.41 -7.87 -12.95
N ASN A 100 5.95 -8.28 -11.80
CA ASN A 100 7.39 -8.24 -11.52
C ASN A 100 8.20 -9.33 -12.25
N ASP A 101 7.56 -10.44 -12.64
CA ASP A 101 8.27 -11.51 -13.34
C ASP A 101 8.59 -11.08 -14.78
N PRO A 102 9.85 -11.19 -15.23
CA PRO A 102 10.25 -10.81 -16.59
C PRO A 102 9.52 -11.56 -17.71
N LYS A 103 8.95 -12.72 -17.40
CA LYS A 103 8.13 -13.52 -18.34
C LYS A 103 6.89 -12.78 -18.83
N TYR A 104 6.42 -11.77 -18.09
CA TYR A 104 5.27 -10.95 -18.47
C TYR A 104 5.66 -9.71 -19.28
N HIS A 105 6.95 -9.45 -19.50
CA HIS A 105 7.37 -8.30 -20.30
C HIS A 105 7.04 -8.56 -21.77
N THR A 106 6.41 -7.59 -22.41
CA THR A 106 6.00 -7.69 -23.81
C THR A 106 6.58 -6.54 -24.62
N TRP A 107 6.84 -6.80 -25.90
CA TRP A 107 7.25 -5.76 -26.85
C TRP A 107 6.02 -5.04 -27.36
N GLN A 108 5.99 -3.71 -27.23
CA GLN A 108 4.89 -2.84 -27.68
C GLN A 108 5.44 -1.77 -28.64
N LYS A 109 4.65 -1.40 -29.65
CA LYS A 109 4.99 -0.31 -30.57
C LYS A 109 4.60 1.02 -29.97
N VAL A 110 5.11 2.12 -30.55
CA VAL A 110 4.77 3.48 -30.12
C VAL A 110 3.26 3.74 -30.22
N GLU A 111 2.59 3.15 -31.22
CA GLU A 111 1.13 3.32 -31.41
C GLU A 111 0.29 2.67 -30.32
N ASP A 112 0.83 1.67 -29.61
CA ASP A 112 0.11 0.93 -28.57
C ASP A 112 0.06 1.71 -27.23
N PHE A 113 0.78 2.84 -27.11
CA PHE A 113 0.81 3.64 -25.88
C PHE A 113 -0.13 4.84 -25.97
N ASP A 114 -0.98 5.00 -24.95
CA ASP A 114 -1.80 6.21 -24.77
C ASP A 114 -0.95 7.47 -24.51
N SER A 115 0.25 7.30 -23.95
CA SER A 115 1.14 8.39 -23.57
C SER A 115 2.61 8.07 -23.82
N LYS A 116 3.34 9.06 -24.34
CA LYS A 116 4.78 8.97 -24.62
C LYS A 116 5.68 9.16 -23.40
N LEU A 117 5.11 9.47 -22.23
CA LEU A 117 5.84 9.78 -21.00
C LEU A 117 6.88 8.71 -20.64
N HIS A 118 6.50 7.43 -20.72
CA HIS A 118 7.42 6.32 -20.37
C HIS A 118 8.56 6.15 -21.38
N ILE A 119 8.32 6.49 -22.65
CA ILE A 119 9.33 6.48 -23.72
C ILE A 119 10.31 7.63 -23.50
N GLU A 120 9.81 8.82 -23.18
CA GLU A 120 10.65 9.99 -22.89
C GLU A 120 11.54 9.74 -21.67
N LEU A 121 10.99 9.20 -20.58
CA LEU A 121 11.77 8.82 -19.39
C LEU A 121 12.85 7.79 -19.70
N TYR A 122 12.56 6.83 -20.57
CA TYR A 122 13.52 5.83 -21.01
C TYR A 122 14.71 6.46 -21.73
N TRP A 123 14.46 7.33 -22.70
CA TRP A 123 15.50 8.02 -23.45
C TRP A 123 16.24 9.05 -22.61
N ALA A 124 15.55 9.78 -21.72
CA ALA A 124 16.17 10.68 -20.76
C ALA A 124 17.18 9.93 -19.87
N ARG A 125 16.79 8.78 -19.32
CA ARG A 125 17.69 7.91 -18.53
C ARG A 125 18.89 7.42 -19.33
N ARG A 126 18.69 7.08 -20.60
CA ARG A 126 19.75 6.55 -21.48
C ARG A 126 20.72 7.63 -21.94
N ASN A 127 20.20 8.80 -22.31
CA ASN A 127 20.97 9.95 -22.80
C ASN A 127 21.69 10.68 -21.66
N ALA A 128 21.22 10.53 -20.40
CA ALA A 128 21.91 11.02 -19.20
C ALA A 128 23.23 10.30 -18.88
N GLY A 129 23.70 9.40 -19.77
CA GLY A 129 25.07 8.90 -19.92
C GLY A 129 25.99 8.98 -18.69
N ASN A 130 26.27 7.81 -18.10
CA ASN A 130 27.53 7.47 -17.41
C ASN A 130 28.02 8.36 -16.24
N ASN A 131 27.21 9.30 -15.72
CA ASN A 131 27.44 9.84 -14.38
C ASN A 131 26.65 9.02 -13.37
N THR A 132 27.19 7.86 -12.99
CA THR A 132 26.63 6.97 -11.96
C THR A 132 26.72 7.61 -10.57
N LYS A 133 25.91 8.65 -10.32
CA LYS A 133 25.29 8.79 -9.00
C LYS A 133 23.98 8.01 -9.09
N GLN A 134 24.03 6.78 -8.60
CA GLN A 134 22.88 5.88 -8.44
C GLN A 134 21.66 6.68 -7.94
N ILE A 135 20.75 7.04 -8.84
CA ILE A 135 19.45 7.57 -8.47
C ILE A 135 18.65 6.34 -8.04
N PRO A 136 18.03 6.35 -6.85
CA PRO A 136 17.45 5.16 -6.28
C PRO A 136 16.40 4.57 -7.21
N THR A 137 16.57 3.28 -7.52
CA THR A 137 15.52 2.41 -8.02
C THR A 137 14.27 2.69 -7.18
N THR A 138 13.18 3.10 -7.83
CA THR A 138 11.87 3.47 -7.27
C THR A 138 11.70 4.89 -6.68
N VAL A 139 10.70 5.60 -7.22
CA VAL A 139 10.05 6.80 -6.65
C VAL A 139 9.39 6.55 -5.28
N ASN A 140 9.37 5.31 -4.77
CA ASN A 140 8.83 4.95 -3.44
C ASN A 140 9.77 5.25 -2.26
N ASN A 141 10.86 5.99 -2.48
CA ASN A 141 11.85 6.29 -1.44
C ASN A 141 11.35 7.21 -0.31
N THR A 142 10.15 7.78 -0.42
CA THR A 142 9.49 8.48 0.70
C THR A 142 9.09 7.52 1.83
N ILE A 143 8.96 6.22 1.57
CA ILE A 143 8.59 5.20 2.57
C ILE A 143 9.82 4.75 3.38
N ARG A 144 11.00 4.64 2.77
CA ARG A 144 12.22 4.14 3.44
C ARG A 144 12.87 5.14 4.40
N LYS A 145 12.53 6.43 4.31
CA LYS A 145 12.98 7.43 5.30
C LYS A 145 12.33 7.26 6.69
N LYS A 146 11.28 6.46 6.85
CA LYS A 146 10.69 6.16 8.17
C LYS A 146 11.59 5.30 9.07
N ALA A 147 12.39 4.38 8.51
CA ALA A 147 13.19 3.44 9.30
C ALA A 147 14.31 4.12 10.13
N ASN A 148 14.71 5.35 9.77
CA ASN A 148 15.72 6.09 10.55
C ASN A 148 15.12 6.95 11.68
N ARG A 149 13.79 7.11 11.73
CA ARG A 149 13.09 7.76 12.86
C ARG A 149 13.03 6.86 14.10
N ASP A 150 13.13 5.54 13.91
CA ASP A 150 13.00 4.54 14.98
C ASP A 150 14.17 4.57 15.98
N LYS A 151 15.32 5.17 15.62
CA LYS A 151 16.43 5.38 16.57
C LYS A 151 16.09 6.37 17.70
N HIS A 152 15.12 7.27 17.49
CA HIS A 152 14.66 8.19 18.54
C HIS A 152 13.57 7.59 19.44
N SER A 153 12.87 6.53 18.98
CA SER A 153 11.84 5.81 19.73
C SER A 153 12.41 5.00 20.91
N ASN A 154 13.67 4.55 20.80
CA ASN A 154 14.35 3.74 21.81
C ASN A 154 14.58 4.42 23.18
N LYS A 155 14.37 5.74 23.30
CA LYS A 155 14.41 6.44 24.59
C LYS A 155 13.09 6.28 25.36
N ASN A 156 11.95 6.25 24.66
CA ASN A 156 10.63 6.13 25.29
C ASN A 156 10.32 4.69 25.72
N THR A 157 10.83 3.69 25.00
CA THR A 157 10.66 2.27 25.38
C THR A 157 11.25 1.96 26.74
N ARG A 158 12.43 2.50 27.06
CA ARG A 158 13.09 2.30 28.38
C ARG A 158 12.33 2.93 29.54
N ILE A 159 11.66 4.07 29.32
CA ILE A 159 10.84 4.74 30.33
C ILE A 159 9.56 3.93 30.60
N ILE A 160 8.93 3.40 29.55
CA ILE A 160 7.71 2.57 29.65
C ILE A 160 8.00 1.22 30.32
N THR A 161 9.13 0.57 30.01
CA THR A 161 9.52 -0.68 30.70
C THR A 161 9.85 -0.45 32.18
N ARG A 162 10.41 0.71 32.53
CA ARG A 162 10.73 1.05 33.93
C ARG A 162 9.46 1.33 34.75
N SER A 163 8.46 1.98 34.17
CA SER A 163 7.18 2.23 34.86
C SER A 163 6.38 0.95 35.08
N GLN A 164 6.37 0.01 34.13
CA GLN A 164 5.70 -1.28 34.28
C GLN A 164 6.28 -2.12 35.44
N ARG A 165 7.62 -2.19 35.55
CA ARG A 165 8.27 -2.90 36.68
C ARG A 165 8.02 -2.25 38.04
N LEU A 166 7.94 -0.92 38.10
CA LEU A 166 7.62 -0.20 39.33
C LEU A 166 6.18 -0.47 39.80
N LEU A 167 5.24 -0.57 38.86
CA LEU A 167 3.85 -0.91 39.16
C LEU A 167 3.69 -2.37 39.64
N GLU A 168 4.40 -3.32 39.01
CA GLU A 168 4.40 -4.73 39.46
C GLU A 168 5.07 -4.91 40.83
N SER A 169 6.08 -4.11 41.16
CA SER A 169 6.70 -4.16 42.50
C SER A 169 5.79 -3.64 43.61
N GLN A 170 4.81 -2.79 43.29
CA GLN A 170 3.83 -2.28 44.25
C GLN A 170 2.62 -3.22 44.41
N SER A 171 2.29 -4.04 43.41
CA SER A 171 1.21 -5.02 43.52
C SER A 171 1.58 -6.30 44.26
N ASN A 172 2.88 -6.61 44.37
CA ASN A 172 3.38 -7.82 45.03
C ASN A 172 3.76 -7.63 46.51
N SER A 173 3.46 -6.47 47.10
CA SER A 173 3.60 -6.21 48.54
C SER A 173 2.22 -6.10 49.20
N LYS A 174 1.53 -7.23 49.30
CA LYS A 174 0.47 -7.48 50.28
C LYS A 174 0.68 -8.85 50.89
#